data_AF-A0A645IFC4-F1
#
_entry.id   AF-A0A645IFC4-F1
#
_cell.length_a   1.000
_cell.length_b   1.000
_cell.length_c   1.000
_cell.angle_alpha   90.00
_cell.angle_beta   90.00
_cell.angle_gamma   90.00
#
_symmetry.space_group_name_H-M   'P 1'
#
loop_
_entity.id
_entity.type
_entity.pdbx_description
1 polymer ?
#
loop_
_entity_poly.entity_id
_entity_poly.type
_entity_poly.pdbx_seq_one_letter_code
_entity_poly.pdbx_strand_id
1 'polypeptide(L)'
;MCALLGIAELDYFILDSNGNYQLRPQNSRFWKFKDGLPLPPKDCLVPEDVENYKYQYRQLLDGKADFISIKYRIDSPDGLHTFSLRAMPVKSKRKHFFIGTVQEITASAPSKSGE
;
A
#
# COMPACT_ATOMS: atom_id res chain seq x y z
N MET A 1 10.35 -17.44 7.36
CA MET A 1 9.06 -17.05 6.79
C MET A 1 9.24 -15.84 5.84
N CYS A 2 10.25 -15.86 4.96
CA CYS A 2 10.62 -14.71 4.11
C CYS A 2 10.55 -15.00 2.60
N ALA A 3 10.64 -16.26 2.16
CA ALA A 3 10.70 -16.58 0.73
C ALA A 3 9.34 -16.48 0.01
N LEU A 4 8.22 -16.83 0.67
CA LEU A 4 6.90 -16.85 0.04
C LEU A 4 6.29 -15.45 -0.18
N LEU A 5 6.57 -14.48 0.69
CA LEU A 5 6.09 -13.09 0.53
C LEU A 5 6.80 -12.38 -0.64
N GLY A 6 8.09 -12.67 -0.85
CA GLY A 6 8.84 -12.13 -1.99
C GLY A 6 8.33 -12.62 -3.34
N ILE A 7 7.82 -13.86 -3.43
CA ILE A 7 7.27 -14.43 -4.67
C ILE A 7 5.92 -13.79 -5.05
N ALA A 8 5.12 -13.41 -4.06
CA ALA A 8 3.79 -12.81 -4.28
C ALA A 8 3.82 -11.28 -4.45
N GLU A 9 5.02 -10.67 -4.40
CA GLU A 9 5.24 -9.21 -4.36
C GLU A 9 4.33 -8.52 -3.33
N LEU A 10 4.14 -9.19 -2.19
CA LEU A 10 3.26 -8.77 -1.12
C LEU A 10 4.07 -8.14 0.00
N ASP A 11 3.84 -6.85 0.21
CA ASP A 11 4.34 -6.14 1.38
C ASP A 11 3.28 -6.07 2.47
N TYR A 12 3.74 -5.92 3.71
CA TYR A 12 2.90 -5.65 4.87
C TYR A 12 3.35 -4.39 5.58
N PHE A 13 2.43 -3.74 6.26
CA PHE A 13 2.68 -2.55 7.06
C PHE A 13 1.88 -2.59 8.37
N ILE A 14 2.38 -1.84 9.35
CA ILE A 14 1.72 -1.64 10.64
C ILE A 14 1.66 -0.14 10.89
N LEU A 15 0.47 0.35 11.25
CA LEU A 15 0.26 1.72 11.69
C LEU A 15 -0.08 1.76 13.18
N ASP A 16 0.38 2.79 13.88
CA ASP A 16 -0.13 3.10 15.21
C ASP A 16 -1.59 3.59 15.17
N SER A 17 -2.18 3.90 16.33
CA SER A 17 -3.55 4.39 16.45
C SER A 17 -3.82 5.73 15.74
N ASN A 18 -2.77 6.48 15.39
CA ASN A 18 -2.87 7.77 14.72
C ASN A 18 -2.63 7.65 13.21
N GLY A 19 -2.40 6.43 12.70
CA GLY A 19 -2.11 6.20 11.29
C GLY A 19 -0.65 6.40 10.89
N ASN A 20 0.28 6.53 11.85
CA ASN A 20 1.71 6.61 11.55
C ASN A 20 2.31 5.23 11.38
N TYR A 21 3.21 5.07 10.41
CA TYR A 21 3.90 3.79 10.19
C TYR A 21 4.80 3.41 11.38
N GLN A 22 4.49 2.28 12.01
CA GLN A 22 5.40 1.53 12.88
C GLN A 22 6.27 0.57 12.06
N LEU A 23 5.71 0.06 10.96
CA LEU A 23 6.42 -0.74 9.96
C LEU A 23 5.95 -0.32 8.58
N ARG A 24 6.88 0.04 7.70
CA ARG A 24 6.60 0.41 6.31
C ARG A 24 6.73 -0.78 5.37
N PRO A 25 5.96 -0.78 4.26
CA PRO A 25 6.24 -1.65 3.11
C PRO A 25 7.72 -1.57 2.71
N GLN A 26 8.35 -2.71 2.40
CA GLN A 26 9.79 -2.78 2.17
C GLN A 26 10.15 -2.82 0.68
N ASN A 27 9.20 -3.11 -0.21
CA ASN A 27 9.44 -3.17 -1.65
C ASN A 27 9.59 -1.76 -2.22
N SER A 28 10.79 -1.20 -2.03
CA SER A 28 11.16 0.18 -2.31
C SER A 28 11.16 0.55 -3.79
N ARG A 29 11.13 -0.43 -4.71
CA ARG A 29 11.37 -0.19 -6.14
C ARG A 29 10.37 0.79 -6.78
N PHE A 30 9.18 0.94 -6.21
CA PHE A 30 8.11 1.81 -6.73
C PHE A 30 7.86 3.08 -5.93
N TRP A 31 8.49 3.21 -4.76
CA TRP A 31 8.26 4.35 -3.90
C TRP A 31 9.12 5.51 -4.37
N LYS A 32 8.51 6.70 -4.47
CA LYS A 32 9.29 7.92 -4.61
C LYS A 32 9.93 8.24 -3.27
N PHE A 33 11.19 8.64 -3.30
CA PHE A 33 11.93 9.05 -2.11
C PHE A 33 12.15 10.57 -2.12
N LYS A 34 12.07 11.17 -0.93
CA LYS A 34 12.50 12.55 -0.70
C LYS A 34 13.40 12.56 0.53
N ASP A 35 14.61 13.09 0.39
CA ASP A 35 15.62 13.14 1.45
C ASP A 35 15.94 11.75 2.04
N GLY A 36 15.97 10.71 1.19
CA GLY A 36 16.23 9.32 1.61
C GLY A 36 15.06 8.62 2.31
N LEU A 37 13.91 9.28 2.46
CA LEU A 37 12.71 8.73 3.08
C LEU A 37 11.64 8.43 2.02
N PRO A 38 10.94 7.28 2.10
CA PRO A 38 9.84 6.98 1.19
C PRO A 38 8.69 7.96 1.43
N LEU A 39 8.27 8.62 0.35
CA LEU A 39 7.09 9.48 0.35
C LEU A 39 5.85 8.65 0.72
N PRO A 40 4.88 9.25 1.44
CA PRO A 40 3.64 8.55 1.72
C PRO A 40 2.87 8.30 0.42
N PRO A 41 2.03 7.25 0.34
CA PRO A 41 1.34 6.87 -0.90
C PRO A 41 0.65 8.05 -1.58
N LYS A 42 -0.02 8.91 -0.81
CA LYS A 42 -0.73 10.12 -1.29
C LYS A 42 0.10 11.05 -2.17
N ASP A 43 1.42 11.06 -2.02
CA ASP A 43 2.35 11.94 -2.74
C ASP A 43 3.00 11.21 -3.94
N CYS A 44 2.69 9.93 -4.12
CA CYS A 44 3.11 9.10 -5.26
C CYS A 44 1.95 8.73 -6.18
N LEU A 45 0.70 8.88 -5.72
CA LEU A 45 -0.51 8.57 -6.46
C LEU A 45 -0.66 9.42 -7.72
N VAL A 46 -1.28 8.84 -8.75
CA VAL A 46 -1.86 9.63 -9.82
C VAL A 46 -3.00 10.52 -9.28
N PRO A 47 -3.19 11.75 -9.80
CA PRO A 47 -4.14 12.71 -9.25
C PRO A 47 -5.57 12.17 -9.08
N GLU A 48 -6.01 11.31 -10.00
CA GLU A 48 -7.37 10.76 -10.04
C GLU A 48 -7.65 9.83 -8.84
N ASP A 49 -6.62 9.19 -8.30
CA ASP A 49 -6.77 8.19 -7.24
C ASP A 49 -6.65 8.82 -5.84
N VAL A 50 -6.16 10.07 -5.74
CA VAL A 50 -5.85 10.76 -4.48
C VAL A 50 -7.06 10.89 -3.56
N GLU A 51 -8.18 11.39 -4.07
CA GLU A 51 -9.35 11.70 -3.23
C GLU A 51 -10.04 10.42 -2.74
N ASN A 52 -10.18 9.41 -3.60
CA ASN A 52 -10.70 8.11 -3.20
C ASN A 52 -9.79 7.42 -2.16
N TYR A 53 -8.47 7.48 -2.37
CA TYR A 53 -7.50 6.94 -1.41
C TYR A 53 -7.67 7.61 -0.04
N LYS A 54 -7.65 8.95 0.02
CA LYS A 54 -7.80 9.71 1.27
C LYS A 54 -9.12 9.39 1.97
N TYR A 55 -10.22 9.33 1.21
CA TYR A 55 -11.54 9.07 1.76
C TYR A 55 -11.59 7.70 2.45
N GLN A 56 -11.19 6.63 1.75
CA GLN A 56 -11.22 5.28 2.30
C GLN A 56 -10.24 5.11 3.46
N TYR A 57 -9.03 5.64 3.32
CA TYR A 57 -8.03 5.60 4.40
C TYR A 57 -8.52 6.29 5.66
N ARG A 58 -9.24 7.42 5.52
CA ARG A 58 -9.86 8.12 6.66
C ARG A 58 -11.00 7.30 7.29
N GLN A 59 -11.81 6.57 6.50
CA GLN A 59 -12.84 5.69 7.07
C GLN A 59 -12.23 4.64 8.02
N LEU A 60 -11.05 4.10 7.67
CA LEU A 60 -10.33 3.17 8.54
C LEU A 60 -9.86 3.85 9.83
N LEU A 61 -9.18 5.00 9.71
CA LEU A 61 -8.60 5.71 10.87
C LEU A 61 -9.67 6.26 11.82
N ASP A 62 -10.79 6.76 11.29
CA ASP A 62 -11.92 7.26 12.07
C ASP A 62 -12.72 6.11 12.76
N GLY A 63 -12.35 4.84 12.50
CA GLY A 63 -13.09 3.68 13.00
C GLY A 63 -14.47 3.50 12.35
N LYS A 64 -14.72 4.13 11.20
CA LYS A 64 -15.96 4.00 10.42
C LYS A 64 -15.98 2.75 9.54
N ALA A 65 -14.82 2.17 9.29
CA ALA A 65 -14.65 0.93 8.56
C ALA A 65 -13.76 -0.05 9.34
N ASP A 66 -14.23 -1.28 9.51
CA ASP A 66 -13.41 -2.37 10.08
C ASP A 66 -12.52 -3.06 9.02
N PHE A 67 -12.64 -2.65 7.76
CA PHE A 67 -11.80 -3.11 6.66
C PHE A 67 -11.84 -2.12 5.50
N ILE A 68 -10.71 -1.92 4.81
CA ILE A 68 -10.63 -1.19 3.55
C ILE A 68 -9.89 -1.99 2.49
N SER A 69 -10.27 -1.77 1.23
CA SER A 69 -9.58 -2.33 0.05
C SER A 69 -9.49 -1.25 -1.02
N ILE A 70 -8.30 -0.67 -1.17
CA ILE A 70 -8.05 0.42 -2.09
C ILE A 70 -7.27 -0.12 -3.29
N LYS A 71 -7.75 0.15 -4.49
CA LYS A 71 -6.95 0.05 -5.71
C LYS A 71 -6.49 1.45 -6.08
N TYR A 72 -5.21 1.59 -6.37
CA TYR A 72 -4.63 2.88 -6.72
C TYR A 72 -3.42 2.72 -7.63
N ARG A 73 -3.05 3.79 -8.32
CA ARG A 73 -1.95 3.80 -9.27
C ARG A 73 -0.86 4.76 -8.84
N ILE A 74 0.38 4.35 -9.05
CA ILE A 74 1.57 5.18 -8.85
C ILE A 74 2.22 5.38 -10.21
N ASP A 75 2.51 6.65 -10.53
CA ASP A 75 3.33 7.02 -11.69
C ASP A 75 4.81 6.96 -11.30
N SER A 76 5.53 5.98 -11.83
CA SER A 76 6.95 5.73 -11.56
C SER A 76 7.79 5.92 -12.83
N PRO A 77 9.13 6.04 -12.72
CA PRO A 77 9.99 6.15 -13.90
C PRO A 77 9.82 5.01 -14.92
N ASP A 78 9.46 3.80 -14.46
CA ASP A 78 9.31 2.61 -15.29
C ASP A 78 7.88 2.45 -15.86
N GLY A 79 6.99 3.39 -15.55
CA GLY A 79 5.62 3.44 -16.02
C GLY A 79 4.58 3.47 -14.90
N LEU A 80 3.33 3.25 -15.31
CA LEU A 80 2.17 3.28 -14.44
C LEU A 80 1.96 1.92 -13.77
N HIS A 81 2.08 1.88 -12.45
CA HIS A 81 1.90 0.65 -11.67
C HIS A 81 0.60 0.69 -10.88
N THR A 82 -0.15 -0.41 -10.89
CA THR A 82 -1.40 -0.56 -10.13
C THR A 82 -1.14 -1.36 -8.87
N PHE A 83 -1.64 -0.88 -7.74
CA PHE A 83 -1.51 -1.51 -6.44
C PHE A 83 -2.87 -1.84 -5.84
N SER A 84 -2.89 -2.90 -5.03
CA SER A 84 -3.99 -3.20 -4.11
C SER A 84 -3.48 -3.08 -2.67
N LEU A 85 -4.11 -2.17 -1.92
CA LEU A 85 -3.92 -2.06 -0.47
C LEU A 85 -5.15 -2.63 0.23
N ARG A 86 -4.90 -3.44 1.27
CA ARG A 86 -5.93 -3.94 2.18
C ARG A 86 -5.49 -3.66 3.61
N ALA A 87 -6.40 -3.18 4.44
CA ALA A 87 -6.07 -2.90 5.83
C ALA A 87 -7.27 -3.06 6.76
N MET A 88 -6.99 -3.40 8.02
CA MET A 88 -7.97 -3.58 9.08
C MET A 88 -7.43 -3.09 10.43
N PRO A 89 -8.30 -2.61 11.33
CA PRO A 89 -7.91 -2.30 12.70
C PRO A 89 -7.73 -3.61 13.50
N VAL A 90 -6.70 -3.64 14.35
CA VAL A 90 -6.50 -4.69 15.34
C VAL A 90 -6.85 -4.13 16.70
N LYS A 91 -8.01 -4.54 17.22
CA LYS A 91 -8.50 -4.15 18.54
C LYS A 91 -8.01 -5.17 19.56
N SER A 92 -7.01 -4.80 20.39
CA SER A 92 -6.62 -5.57 21.57
C SER A 92 -6.87 -4.76 22.84
N LYS A 93 -7.03 -5.43 23.99
CA LYS A 93 -7.26 -4.78 25.30
C LYS A 93 -6.23 -3.70 25.68
N ARG A 94 -5.04 -3.70 25.06
CA ARG A 94 -3.94 -2.79 25.40
C ARG A 94 -3.42 -1.94 24.23
N LYS A 95 -3.81 -2.25 22.99
CA LYS A 95 -3.28 -1.61 21.79
C LYS A 95 -4.35 -1.53 20.70
N HIS A 96 -4.48 -0.34 20.14
CA HIS A 96 -5.19 -0.08 18.89
C HIS A 96 -4.12 0.22 17.83
N PHE A 97 -4.07 -0.58 16.78
CA PHE A 97 -3.14 -0.40 15.67
C PHE A 97 -3.79 -0.96 14.41
N PHE A 98 -3.24 -0.65 13.25
CA PHE A 98 -3.76 -1.15 11.97
C PHE A 98 -2.72 -2.04 11.34
N ILE A 99 -3.17 -3.12 10.72
CA ILE A 99 -2.34 -3.97 9.87
C ILE A 99 -2.87 -3.90 8.45
N GLY A 100 -1.96 -3.95 7.50
CA GLY A 100 -2.35 -4.01 6.11
C GLY A 100 -1.30 -4.62 5.22
N THR A 101 -1.72 -4.89 4.00
CA THR A 101 -0.88 -5.38 2.93
C THR A 101 -0.95 -4.44 1.74
N VAL A 102 0.14 -4.37 0.99
CA VAL A 102 0.21 -3.70 -0.31
C VAL A 102 0.74 -4.73 -1.30
N GLN A 103 0.10 -4.84 -2.44
CA GLN A 103 0.52 -5.73 -3.51
C GLN A 103 0.54 -4.96 -4.83
N GLU A 104 1.61 -5.10 -5.60
CA GLU A 104 1.58 -4.69 -7.01
C GLU A 104 0.73 -5.69 -7.81
N ILE A 105 -0.22 -5.19 -8.58
CA ILE A 105 -1.14 -5.98 -9.41
C ILE A 105 -1.17 -5.49 -10.86
N THR A 106 -0.16 -4.74 -11.28
CA THR A 106 0.02 -4.36 -12.69
C THR A 106 0.07 -5.65 -13.50
N ALA A 107 -0.85 -5.82 -14.44
CA ALA A 107 -0.82 -6.98 -15.30
C ALA A 107 0.53 -6.96 -16.03
N SER A 108 1.36 -7.97 -15.78
CA SER A 108 2.50 -8.24 -16.65
C SER A 108 1.91 -8.42 -18.05
N ALA A 109 2.35 -7.63 -19.03
CA ALA A 109 2.07 -7.97 -20.42
C ALA A 109 2.40 -9.46 -20.58
N PRO A 110 1.53 -10.28 -21.21
CA PRO A 110 1.89 -11.66 -21.46
C PRO A 110 3.25 -11.63 -22.15
N SER A 111 4.25 -12.29 -21.56
CA SER A 111 5.52 -12.52 -22.22
C SER A 111 5.17 -13.06 -23.61
N LYS A 112 5.52 -12.32 -24.66
CA LYS A 112 5.47 -12.88 -26.02
C LYS A 112 6.41 -14.08 -26.00
N SER A 113 5.87 -15.26 -25.72
CA SER A 113 6.49 -16.53 -26.02
C SER A 113 6.63 -16.57 -27.54
N GLY A 114 7.85 -16.86 -27.99
CA GLY A 114 8.35 -16.64 -29.34
C GLY A 114 7.43 -17.05 -30.49
N GLU A 115 7.52 -16.25 -31.55
CA GLU A 115 7.52 -16.72 -32.93
C GLU A 115 8.95 -16.72 -33.46
#